data_AF-A0A536FGL3-F1
#
_entry.id   AF-A0A536FGL3-F1
#
_cell.length_a   1.000
_cell.length_b   1.000
_cell.length_c   1.000
_cell.angle_alpha   90.00
_cell.angle_beta   90.00
_cell.angle_gamma   90.00
#
_symmetry.space_group_name_H-M   'P 1'
#
loop_
_entity.id
_entity.type
_entity.pdbx_description
1 polymer ?
#
loop_
_entity_poly.entity_id
_entity_poly.type
_entity_poly.pdbx_seq_one_letter_code
_entity_poly.pdbx_strand_id
1 'polypeptide(L)'
;MNGALQHQGGKDCALCAAHSKAAARHKTAPQARRERALPWIGVLLVGAVIVPFIGDAGRWVALGLCLGVAAGAAIAWLNQQTHTHFAAATLAGATDELKAEADQRVAMVIRQFEWAVNDVANLRDALKHAQDGRATAEASEHRVRRRLHMLERQLYDARLKIGEFSKALGSAEQRIDEPTVLPTAEELLVPLTWQTYEENLLTWLRFESAGILPSQVRILNEHDSVIAISARSLDTIADGDQTFLILRAPDDVVATLEGKNAGRFKFEALVDDTWYRVELKATRHSGKEGRSWRPQDDHRSQALIA
;
A
#
# COMPACT_ATOMS: atom_id res chain seq x y z
N MET A 1 -12.70 16.55 22.89
CA MET A 1 -13.77 15.58 22.56
C MET A 1 -14.99 16.39 22.13
N ASN A 2 -15.15 16.61 20.83
CA ASN A 2 -16.26 17.41 20.28
C ASN A 2 -17.33 16.43 19.81
N GLY A 3 -18.40 16.31 20.59
CA GLY A 3 -19.50 15.40 20.33
C GLY A 3 -20.26 15.76 19.06
N ALA A 4 -20.55 14.76 18.24
CA ALA A 4 -21.41 14.87 17.07
C ALA A 4 -22.82 15.31 17.50
N LEU A 5 -23.27 16.45 16.97
CA LEU A 5 -24.65 16.90 17.06
C LEU A 5 -25.56 15.89 16.35
N GLN A 6 -26.28 15.10 17.14
CA GLN A 6 -27.37 14.25 16.65
C GLN A 6 -28.55 15.14 16.24
N HIS A 7 -28.79 15.26 14.94
CA HIS A 7 -30.02 15.85 14.43
C HIS A 7 -31.15 14.82 14.54
N GLN A 8 -32.17 15.15 15.34
CA GLN A 8 -33.42 14.40 15.45
C GLN A 8 -34.15 14.42 14.10
N GLY A 9 -34.32 13.25 13.50
CA GLY A 9 -35.08 13.08 12.25
C GLY A 9 -36.55 13.44 12.44
N GLY A 10 -37.05 14.35 11.61
CA GLY A 10 -38.48 14.43 11.33
C GLY A 10 -39.14 15.82 11.35
N LYS A 11 -38.50 16.87 11.89
CA LYS A 11 -39.16 18.21 11.94
C LYS A 11 -38.32 19.39 11.47
N ASP A 12 -36.99 19.26 11.42
CA ASP A 12 -36.09 20.37 11.08
C ASP A 12 -35.24 20.08 9.83
N CYS A 13 -35.86 19.56 8.77
CA CYS A 13 -35.18 19.54 7.48
C CYS A 13 -35.12 20.98 6.94
N ALA A 14 -33.96 21.62 7.08
CA ALA A 14 -33.69 22.96 6.56
C ALA A 14 -34.05 23.08 5.07
N LEU A 15 -33.88 21.99 4.30
CA LEU A 15 -34.30 21.88 2.90
C LEU A 15 -35.83 21.90 2.73
N CYS A 16 -36.60 21.23 3.58
CA CYS A 16 -38.07 21.29 3.54
C CYS A 16 -38.62 22.65 3.95
N ALA A 17 -38.00 23.30 4.94
CA ALA A 17 -38.33 24.67 5.35
C ALA A 17 -37.97 25.70 4.25
N ALA A 18 -36.85 25.49 3.54
CA ALA A 18 -36.47 26.31 2.40
C ALA A 18 -37.44 26.13 1.22
N HIS A 19 -37.80 24.88 0.89
CA HIS A 19 -38.75 24.58 -0.18
C HIS A 19 -40.16 25.12 0.10
N SER A 20 -40.66 25.03 1.34
CA SER A 20 -41.97 25.58 1.70
C SER A 20 -41.99 27.11 1.66
N LYS A 21 -40.92 27.78 2.12
CA LYS A 21 -40.77 29.24 2.00
C LYS A 21 -40.63 29.70 0.54
N ALA A 22 -39.91 28.95 -0.30
CA ALA A 22 -39.80 29.22 -1.73
C ALA A 22 -41.17 29.04 -2.43
N ALA A 23 -41.88 27.95 -2.14
CA ALA A 23 -43.21 27.68 -2.68
C ALA A 23 -44.24 28.77 -2.28
N ALA A 24 -44.18 29.28 -1.05
CA ALA A 24 -45.01 30.39 -0.61
C ALA A 24 -44.72 31.68 -1.39
N ARG A 25 -43.44 32.01 -1.63
CA ARG A 25 -43.04 33.20 -2.43
C ARG A 25 -43.51 33.11 -3.89
N HIS A 26 -43.47 31.92 -4.49
CA HIS A 26 -43.94 31.73 -5.87
C HIS A 26 -45.47 31.90 -6.02
N LYS A 27 -46.26 31.54 -5.00
CA LYS A 27 -47.72 31.74 -5.03
C LYS A 27 -48.15 33.20 -4.84
N THR A 28 -47.43 33.97 -4.03
CA THR A 28 -47.80 35.37 -3.71
C THR A 28 -47.22 36.41 -4.66
N ALA A 29 -46.15 36.10 -5.38
CA ALA A 29 -45.45 37.06 -6.27
C ALA A 29 -46.23 37.55 -7.51
N PRO A 30 -47.06 36.74 -8.22
CA PRO A 30 -47.72 37.22 -9.44
C PRO A 30 -48.93 38.12 -9.15
N GLN A 31 -49.68 37.85 -8.06
CA GLN A 31 -50.88 38.64 -7.71
C GLN A 31 -50.52 40.03 -7.16
N ALA A 32 -49.55 40.11 -6.24
CA ALA A 32 -49.14 41.39 -5.64
C ALA A 32 -48.51 42.38 -6.65
N ARG A 33 -47.95 41.90 -7.78
CA ARG A 33 -47.42 42.76 -8.85
C ARG A 33 -48.52 43.37 -9.71
N ARG A 34 -49.59 42.62 -10.00
CA ARG A 34 -50.72 43.09 -10.81
C ARG A 34 -51.52 44.15 -10.06
N GLU A 35 -51.67 44.00 -8.74
CA GLU A 35 -52.35 44.96 -7.86
C GLU A 35 -51.61 46.30 -7.72
N ARG A 36 -50.28 46.32 -7.86
CA ARG A 36 -49.48 47.56 -7.78
C ARG A 36 -49.55 48.44 -9.02
N ALA A 37 -49.80 47.87 -10.20
CA ALA A 37 -49.90 48.62 -11.46
C ALA A 37 -51.32 49.14 -11.75
N LEU A 38 -52.34 48.48 -11.18
CA LEU A 38 -53.76 48.85 -11.26
C LEU A 38 -54.07 50.33 -10.92
N PRO A 39 -53.55 50.94 -9.83
CA PRO A 39 -53.85 52.34 -9.51
C PRO A 39 -53.28 53.33 -10.53
N TRP A 40 -52.11 53.04 -11.10
CA TRP A 40 -51.46 53.91 -12.10
C TRP A 40 -52.21 53.92 -13.44
N ILE A 41 -52.73 52.76 -13.85
CA ILE A 41 -53.59 52.66 -15.04
C ILE A 41 -54.89 53.45 -14.82
N GLY A 42 -55.47 53.39 -13.62
CA GLY A 42 -56.65 54.16 -13.24
C GLY A 42 -56.42 55.68 -13.32
N VAL A 43 -55.30 56.18 -12.78
CA VAL A 43 -54.95 57.61 -12.83
C VAL A 43 -54.73 58.10 -14.28
N LEU A 44 -54.08 57.28 -15.13
CA LEU A 44 -53.89 57.63 -16.54
C LEU A 44 -55.20 57.66 -17.33
N LEU A 45 -56.12 56.71 -17.09
CA LEU A 45 -57.44 56.69 -17.71
C LEU A 45 -58.31 57.87 -17.28
N VAL A 46 -58.32 58.20 -15.99
CA VAL A 46 -59.07 59.34 -15.45
C VAL A 46 -58.49 60.66 -15.99
N GLY A 47 -57.17 60.78 -16.06
CA GLY A 47 -56.50 61.93 -16.69
C GLY A 47 -56.90 62.10 -18.17
N ALA A 48 -56.88 61.01 -18.95
CA ALA A 48 -57.24 61.04 -20.37
C ALA A 48 -58.71 61.46 -20.62
N VAL A 49 -59.64 61.10 -19.73
CA VAL A 49 -61.07 61.45 -19.86
C VAL A 49 -61.35 62.90 -19.45
N ILE A 50 -60.63 63.45 -18.47
CA ILE A 50 -60.88 64.79 -17.91
C ILE A 50 -60.21 65.90 -18.74
N VAL A 51 -59.04 65.66 -19.33
CA VAL A 51 -58.28 66.63 -20.15
C VAL A 51 -59.10 67.38 -21.22
N PRO A 52 -60.00 66.76 -22.00
CA PRO A 52 -60.74 67.48 -23.05
C PRO A 52 -61.73 68.54 -22.52
N PHE A 53 -62.19 68.42 -21.27
CA PHE A 53 -63.20 69.30 -20.65
C PHE A 53 -62.62 70.55 -19.97
N ILE A 54 -61.30 70.69 -19.92
CA ILE A 54 -60.61 71.83 -19.29
C ILE A 54 -60.37 72.93 -20.35
N GLY A 55 -60.52 74.21 -19.97
CA GLY A 55 -60.28 75.37 -20.86
C GLY A 55 -58.84 75.51 -21.37
N ASP A 56 -58.60 76.45 -22.31
CA ASP A 56 -57.40 76.47 -23.16
C ASP A 56 -56.05 76.50 -22.42
N ALA A 57 -55.93 77.20 -21.28
CA ALA A 57 -54.69 77.22 -20.50
C ALA A 57 -54.51 75.98 -19.61
N GLY A 58 -55.60 75.38 -19.11
CA GLY A 58 -55.54 74.24 -18.20
C GLY A 58 -55.23 72.90 -18.89
N ARG A 59 -55.48 72.82 -20.21
CA ARG A 59 -55.13 71.63 -21.02
C ARG A 59 -53.64 71.32 -21.03
N TRP A 60 -52.80 72.36 -21.12
CA TRP A 60 -51.34 72.19 -21.12
C TRP A 60 -50.81 71.66 -19.79
N VAL A 61 -51.37 72.14 -18.67
CA VAL A 61 -51.01 71.66 -17.33
C VAL A 61 -51.46 70.20 -17.13
N ALA A 62 -52.68 69.87 -17.57
CA ALA A 62 -53.21 68.51 -17.47
C ALA A 62 -52.42 67.52 -18.35
N LEU A 63 -52.03 67.91 -19.56
CA LEU A 63 -51.16 67.12 -20.43
C LEU A 63 -49.79 66.88 -19.80
N GLY A 64 -49.18 67.90 -19.19
CA GLY A 64 -47.90 67.76 -18.48
C GLY A 64 -47.97 66.76 -17.33
N LEU A 65 -49.06 66.78 -16.56
CA LEU A 65 -49.27 65.86 -15.43
C LEU A 65 -49.46 64.41 -15.90
N CYS A 66 -50.28 64.20 -16.94
CA CYS A 66 -50.45 62.88 -17.55
C CYS A 66 -49.13 62.32 -18.10
N LEU A 67 -48.33 63.16 -18.76
CA LEU A 67 -47.04 62.76 -19.34
C LEU A 67 -46.01 62.42 -18.23
N GLY A 68 -45.99 63.19 -17.14
CA GLY A 68 -45.16 62.89 -15.97
C GLY A 68 -45.52 61.57 -15.29
N VAL A 69 -46.82 61.30 -15.14
CA VAL A 69 -47.32 60.02 -14.59
C VAL A 69 -46.98 58.85 -15.52
N ALA A 70 -47.13 59.02 -16.83
CA ALA A 70 -46.77 58.00 -17.82
C ALA A 70 -45.26 57.71 -17.81
N ALA A 71 -44.43 58.74 -17.72
CA ALA A 71 -42.98 58.58 -17.59
C ALA A 71 -42.60 57.85 -16.29
N GLY A 72 -43.22 58.20 -15.16
CA GLY A 72 -43.02 57.51 -13.89
C GLY A 72 -43.41 56.03 -13.93
N ALA A 73 -44.55 55.71 -14.54
CA ALA A 73 -44.99 54.33 -14.75
C ALA A 73 -44.07 53.55 -15.68
N ALA A 74 -43.57 54.17 -16.76
CA ALA A 74 -42.63 53.55 -17.68
C ALA A 74 -41.29 53.23 -16.99
N ILE A 75 -40.76 54.16 -16.19
CA ILE A 75 -39.52 53.93 -15.42
C ILE A 75 -39.73 52.83 -14.37
N ALA A 76 -40.87 52.84 -13.66
CA ALA A 76 -41.19 51.79 -12.69
C ALA A 76 -41.31 50.41 -13.35
N TRP A 77 -41.91 50.34 -14.54
CA TRP A 77 -42.04 49.10 -15.30
C TRP A 77 -40.69 48.58 -15.81
N LEU A 78 -39.87 49.46 -16.39
CA LEU A 78 -38.52 49.11 -16.84
C LEU A 78 -37.65 48.62 -15.67
N ASN A 79 -37.68 49.33 -14.54
CA ASN A 79 -36.91 48.93 -13.37
C ASN A 79 -37.41 47.59 -12.79
N GLN A 80 -38.73 47.37 -12.81
CA GLN A 80 -39.29 46.09 -12.40
C GLN A 80 -38.86 44.95 -13.32
N GLN A 81 -38.84 45.19 -14.62
CA GLN A 81 -38.44 44.19 -15.61
C GLN A 81 -36.96 43.83 -15.48
N THR A 82 -36.07 44.82 -15.32
CA THR A 82 -34.65 44.57 -15.09
C THR A 82 -34.42 43.82 -13.78
N HIS A 83 -35.07 44.22 -12.68
CA HIS A 83 -35.00 43.48 -11.40
C HIS A 83 -35.44 42.03 -11.54
N THR A 84 -36.47 41.73 -12.36
CA THR A 84 -36.88 40.33 -12.57
C THR A 84 -35.87 39.52 -13.36
N HIS A 85 -35.24 40.11 -14.38
CA HIS A 85 -34.21 39.41 -15.15
C HIS A 85 -32.97 39.14 -14.30
N PHE A 86 -32.51 40.12 -13.51
CA PHE A 86 -31.39 39.91 -12.59
C PHE A 86 -31.72 38.91 -11.48
N ALA A 87 -32.93 38.95 -10.91
CA ALA A 87 -33.36 37.97 -9.91
C ALA A 87 -33.45 36.54 -10.49
N ALA A 88 -33.94 36.39 -11.74
CA ALA A 88 -33.99 35.09 -12.40
C ALA A 88 -32.58 34.57 -12.72
N ALA A 89 -31.68 35.43 -13.22
CA ALA A 89 -30.30 35.06 -13.54
C ALA A 89 -29.50 34.66 -12.29
N THR A 90 -29.64 35.41 -11.19
CA THR A 90 -28.98 35.08 -9.91
C THR A 90 -29.53 33.79 -9.30
N LEU A 91 -30.84 33.56 -9.38
CA LEU A 91 -31.44 32.29 -8.95
C LEU A 91 -30.92 31.11 -9.78
N ALA A 92 -30.88 31.27 -11.11
CA ALA A 92 -30.35 30.23 -12.01
C ALA A 92 -28.89 29.90 -11.69
N GLY A 93 -28.05 30.92 -11.53
CA GLY A 93 -26.65 30.74 -11.14
C GLY A 93 -26.50 30.01 -9.80
N ALA A 94 -27.27 30.41 -8.78
CA ALA A 94 -27.26 29.75 -7.48
C ALA A 94 -27.76 28.30 -7.56
N THR A 95 -28.75 27.99 -8.40
CA THR A 95 -29.21 26.61 -8.58
C THR A 95 -28.19 25.74 -9.30
N ASP A 96 -27.42 26.28 -10.24
CA ASP A 96 -26.38 25.53 -10.94
C ASP A 96 -25.16 25.29 -10.05
N GLU A 97 -24.80 26.26 -9.20
CA GLU A 97 -23.76 26.10 -8.18
C GLU A 97 -24.13 25.00 -7.17
N LEU A 98 -25.37 25.00 -6.66
CA LEU A 98 -25.85 23.96 -5.75
C LEU A 98 -25.90 22.57 -6.40
N LYS A 99 -26.24 22.49 -7.70
CA LYS A 99 -26.17 21.22 -8.45
C LYS A 99 -24.74 20.75 -8.62
N ALA A 100 -23.82 21.64 -8.98
CA ALA A 100 -22.40 21.30 -9.12
C ALA A 100 -21.80 20.80 -7.80
N GLU A 101 -22.16 21.44 -6.67
CA GLU A 101 -21.75 20.97 -5.34
C GLU A 101 -22.36 19.60 -5.01
N ALA A 102 -23.64 19.38 -5.34
CA ALA A 102 -24.29 18.08 -5.16
C ALA A 102 -23.62 16.99 -6.00
N ASP A 103 -23.33 17.25 -7.27
CA ASP A 103 -22.64 16.33 -8.17
C ASP A 103 -21.22 16.02 -7.68
N GLN A 104 -20.51 17.03 -7.16
CA GLN A 104 -19.19 16.85 -6.55
C GLN A 104 -19.25 15.96 -5.30
N ARG A 105 -20.24 16.14 -4.44
CA ARG A 105 -20.45 15.29 -3.26
C ARG A 105 -20.77 13.85 -3.68
N VAL A 106 -21.62 13.65 -4.69
CA VAL A 106 -21.94 12.32 -5.22
C VAL A 106 -20.71 11.64 -5.83
N ALA A 107 -19.92 12.35 -6.63
CA ALA A 107 -18.69 11.82 -7.21
C ALA A 107 -17.67 11.41 -6.13
N MET A 108 -17.53 12.20 -5.06
CA MET A 108 -16.68 11.85 -3.93
C MET A 108 -17.16 10.57 -3.22
N VAL A 109 -18.47 10.44 -3.00
CA VAL A 109 -19.06 9.23 -2.39
C VAL A 109 -18.87 7.99 -3.28
N ILE A 110 -19.07 8.10 -4.59
CA ILE A 110 -18.82 7.00 -5.54
C ILE A 110 -17.37 6.52 -5.42
N ARG A 111 -16.42 7.47 -5.37
CA ARG A 111 -15.00 7.14 -5.20
C ARG A 111 -14.71 6.47 -3.86
N GLN A 112 -15.37 6.89 -2.77
CA GLN A 112 -15.25 6.22 -1.47
C GLN A 112 -15.76 4.78 -1.52
N PHE A 113 -16.89 4.53 -2.20
CA PHE A 113 -17.41 3.18 -2.38
C PHE A 113 -16.48 2.31 -3.23
N GLU A 114 -15.88 2.87 -4.28
CA GLU A 114 -14.90 2.16 -5.11
C GLU A 114 -13.69 1.70 -4.28
N TRP A 115 -13.13 2.59 -3.44
CA TRP A 115 -12.05 2.22 -2.52
C TRP A 115 -12.48 1.16 -1.52
N ALA A 116 -13.67 1.27 -0.94
CA ALA A 116 -14.18 0.29 0.03
C ALA A 116 -14.39 -1.08 -0.61
N VAL A 117 -14.91 -1.15 -1.84
CA VAL A 117 -15.10 -2.41 -2.57
C VAL A 117 -13.74 -3.04 -2.91
N ASN A 118 -12.78 -2.23 -3.36
CA ASN A 118 -11.43 -2.71 -3.63
C ASN A 118 -10.74 -3.22 -2.35
N ASP A 119 -10.96 -2.56 -1.21
CA ASP A 119 -10.42 -2.99 0.07
C ASP A 119 -11.02 -4.33 0.54
N VAL A 120 -12.35 -4.50 0.41
CA VAL A 120 -13.01 -5.78 0.71
C VAL A 120 -12.52 -6.91 -0.20
N ALA A 121 -12.30 -6.63 -1.49
CA ALA A 121 -11.73 -7.60 -2.42
C ALA A 121 -10.31 -8.01 -2.01
N ASN A 122 -9.46 -7.03 -1.68
CA ASN A 122 -8.10 -7.25 -1.23
C ASN A 122 -8.04 -8.05 0.09
N LEU A 123 -8.90 -7.74 1.06
CA LEU A 123 -9.01 -8.48 2.32
C LEU A 123 -9.48 -9.92 2.09
N ARG A 124 -10.40 -10.13 1.13
CA ARG A 124 -10.85 -11.48 0.77
C ARG A 124 -9.73 -12.29 0.13
N ASP A 125 -8.96 -11.70 -0.76
CA ASP A 125 -7.82 -12.36 -1.40
C ASP A 125 -6.72 -12.66 -0.37
N ALA A 126 -6.41 -11.71 0.53
CA ALA A 126 -5.49 -11.93 1.64
C ALA A 126 -5.94 -13.06 2.58
N LEU A 127 -7.24 -13.13 2.90
CA LEU A 127 -7.80 -14.21 3.69
C LEU A 127 -7.67 -15.56 2.98
N LYS A 128 -7.94 -15.60 1.67
CA LYS A 128 -7.80 -16.80 0.86
C LYS A 128 -6.34 -17.26 0.81
N HIS A 129 -5.40 -16.35 0.60
CA HIS A 129 -3.96 -16.65 0.65
C HIS A 129 -3.53 -17.20 2.01
N ALA A 130 -4.05 -16.64 3.11
CA ALA A 130 -3.76 -17.15 4.45
C ALA A 130 -4.36 -18.54 4.69
N GLN A 131 -5.56 -18.83 4.16
CA GLN A 131 -6.18 -20.16 4.22
C GLN A 131 -5.41 -21.19 3.40
N ASP A 132 -5.03 -20.83 2.17
CA ASP A 132 -4.23 -21.70 1.30
C ASP A 132 -2.85 -21.98 1.93
N GLY A 133 -2.21 -20.98 2.54
CA GLY A 133 -0.96 -21.15 3.29
C GLY A 133 -1.08 -22.06 4.53
N ARG A 134 -2.23 -22.04 5.21
CA ARG A 134 -2.50 -23.00 6.30
C ARG A 134 -2.66 -24.42 5.78
N ALA A 135 -3.39 -24.60 4.69
CA ALA A 135 -3.57 -25.92 4.09
C ALA A 135 -2.25 -26.53 3.60
N THR A 136 -1.35 -25.72 3.03
CA THR A 136 -0.01 -26.19 2.62
C THR A 136 0.88 -26.50 3.82
N ALA A 137 0.81 -25.73 4.90
CA ALA A 137 1.53 -25.98 6.14
C ALA A 137 1.03 -27.25 6.87
N GLU A 138 -0.27 -27.50 6.93
CA GLU A 138 -0.83 -28.74 7.47
C GLU A 138 -0.38 -29.95 6.64
N ALA A 139 -0.39 -29.83 5.30
CA ALA A 139 0.09 -30.87 4.41
C ALA A 139 1.62 -31.11 4.53
N SER A 140 2.42 -30.08 4.82
CA SER A 140 3.85 -30.23 5.07
C SER A 140 4.11 -30.87 6.43
N GLU A 141 3.35 -30.50 7.47
CA GLU A 141 3.44 -31.10 8.80
C GLU A 141 3.16 -32.61 8.75
N HIS A 142 2.12 -33.04 8.04
CA HIS A 142 1.84 -34.46 7.85
C HIS A 142 2.98 -35.20 7.15
N ARG A 143 3.63 -34.57 6.16
CA ARG A 143 4.79 -35.14 5.47
C ARG A 143 6.00 -35.25 6.41
N VAL A 144 6.26 -34.23 7.22
CA VAL A 144 7.34 -34.24 8.21
C VAL A 144 7.09 -35.29 9.28
N ARG A 145 5.88 -35.39 9.85
CA ARG A 145 5.52 -36.44 10.82
C ARG A 145 5.73 -37.85 10.28
N ARG A 146 5.37 -38.11 9.02
CA ARG A 146 5.63 -39.41 8.38
C ARG A 146 7.13 -39.71 8.27
N ARG A 147 7.94 -38.70 7.89
CA ARG A 147 9.40 -38.85 7.81
C ARG A 147 10.02 -39.10 9.19
N LEU A 148 9.55 -38.40 10.23
CA LEU A 148 9.98 -38.63 11.60
C LEU A 148 9.74 -40.07 12.04
N HIS A 149 8.53 -40.61 11.83
CA HIS A 149 8.24 -42.02 12.15
C HIS A 149 9.09 -43.02 11.35
N MET A 150 9.43 -42.72 10.10
CA MET A 150 10.35 -43.56 9.32
C MET A 150 11.76 -43.54 9.91
N LEU A 151 12.26 -42.36 10.29
CA LEU A 151 13.58 -42.19 10.91
C LEU A 151 13.64 -42.87 12.29
N GLU A 152 12.59 -42.77 13.11
CA GLU A 152 12.48 -43.47 14.40
C GLU A 152 12.60 -44.98 14.23
N ARG A 153 11.91 -45.56 13.23
CA ARG A 153 12.04 -46.99 12.89
C ARG A 153 13.45 -47.35 12.46
N GLN A 154 14.07 -46.55 11.59
CA GLN A 154 15.44 -46.79 11.15
C GLN A 154 16.45 -46.73 12.29
N LEU A 155 16.31 -45.78 13.22
CA LEU A 155 17.16 -45.68 14.41
C LEU A 155 16.96 -46.89 15.34
N TYR A 156 15.72 -47.33 15.53
CA TYR A 156 15.42 -48.52 16.33
C TYR A 156 16.04 -49.79 15.72
N ASP A 157 15.88 -49.99 14.41
CA ASP A 157 16.47 -51.11 13.68
C ASP A 157 18.00 -51.07 13.70
N ALA A 158 18.61 -49.89 13.51
CA ALA A 158 20.06 -49.72 13.61
C ALA A 158 20.57 -50.05 15.01
N ARG A 159 19.84 -49.63 16.06
CA ARG A 159 20.19 -49.92 17.45
C ARG A 159 20.09 -51.41 17.78
N LEU A 160 19.08 -52.10 17.26
CA LEU A 160 18.96 -53.56 17.34
C LEU A 160 20.15 -54.25 16.65
N LYS A 161 20.48 -53.86 15.42
CA LYS A 161 21.64 -54.41 14.69
C LYS A 161 22.95 -54.18 15.42
N ILE A 162 23.19 -52.99 15.98
CA ILE A 162 24.39 -52.72 16.81
C ILE A 162 24.38 -53.62 18.06
N GLY A 163 23.23 -53.83 18.69
CA GLY A 163 23.06 -54.78 19.79
C GLY A 163 23.39 -56.23 19.38
N GLU A 164 22.96 -56.66 18.21
CA GLU A 164 23.27 -57.98 17.65
C GLU A 164 24.74 -58.13 17.29
N PHE A 165 25.35 -57.13 16.64
CA PHE A 165 26.78 -57.11 16.32
C PHE A 165 27.64 -57.10 17.58
N SER A 166 27.29 -56.28 18.59
CA SER A 166 28.00 -56.26 19.87
C SER A 166 27.84 -57.56 20.65
N LYS A 167 26.68 -58.23 20.57
CA LYS A 167 26.49 -59.58 21.15
C LYS A 167 27.29 -60.65 20.39
N ALA A 168 27.41 -60.55 19.08
CA ALA A 168 28.25 -61.43 18.26
C ALA A 168 29.75 -61.20 18.54
N LEU A 169 30.18 -59.95 18.73
CA LEU A 169 31.54 -59.55 19.11
C LEU A 169 31.84 -59.90 20.57
N GLY A 170 30.86 -59.86 21.48
CA GLY A 170 31.02 -60.28 22.87
C GLY A 170 31.29 -61.79 23.06
N SER A 171 31.18 -62.58 21.98
CA SER A 171 31.57 -64.00 21.95
C SER A 171 32.94 -64.25 21.29
N ALA A 172 33.61 -63.21 20.79
CA ALA A 172 34.96 -63.28 20.25
C ALA A 172 35.79 -62.16 20.90
N GLU A 173 36.49 -62.53 21.97
CA GLU A 173 37.43 -61.66 22.68
C GLU A 173 38.61 -61.34 21.74
N GLN A 174 38.48 -60.29 20.95
CA GLN A 174 39.54 -59.80 20.09
C GLN A 174 40.09 -58.52 20.70
N ARG A 175 41.20 -58.67 21.44
CA ARG A 175 42.14 -57.59 21.72
C ARG A 175 42.53 -56.97 20.39
N ILE A 176 42.18 -55.70 20.20
CA ILE A 176 42.80 -54.85 19.19
C ILE A 176 43.76 -53.96 19.95
N ASP A 177 45.04 -54.25 19.78
CA ASP A 177 46.16 -53.37 20.09
C ASP A 177 45.99 -52.04 19.34
N GLU A 178 46.23 -50.95 20.06
CA GLU A 178 46.57 -49.63 19.55
C GLU A 178 47.67 -49.75 18.46
N PRO A 179 47.58 -49.04 17.32
CA PRO A 179 48.02 -47.65 17.33
C PRO A 179 47.35 -46.75 16.29
N THR A 180 46.91 -45.54 16.68
CA THR A 180 47.02 -44.40 15.74
C THR A 180 47.06 -43.08 16.50
N VAL A 181 48.25 -42.48 16.47
CA VAL A 181 48.53 -41.08 16.75
C VAL A 181 47.48 -40.20 16.04
N LEU A 182 46.68 -39.47 16.81
CA LEU A 182 45.91 -38.33 16.31
C LEU A 182 46.91 -37.35 15.69
N PRO A 183 46.82 -37.02 14.39
CA PRO A 183 47.52 -35.85 13.90
C PRO A 183 46.88 -34.64 14.60
N THR A 184 47.71 -33.87 15.29
CA THR A 184 47.42 -32.52 15.77
C THR A 184 46.64 -31.80 14.68
N ALA A 185 45.40 -31.37 14.99
CA ALA A 185 44.52 -30.72 14.05
C ALA A 185 45.26 -29.60 13.32
N GLU A 186 45.60 -29.83 12.05
CA GLU A 186 45.77 -28.74 11.11
C GLU A 186 44.44 -28.00 11.12
N GLU A 187 44.46 -26.74 11.56
CA GLU A 187 43.29 -25.86 11.66
C GLU A 187 42.61 -25.84 10.28
N LEU A 188 41.54 -26.62 10.11
CA LEU A 188 40.87 -26.79 8.83
C LEU A 188 40.28 -25.43 8.42
N LEU A 189 40.91 -24.78 7.44
CA LEU A 189 40.45 -23.53 6.88
C LEU A 189 39.52 -23.81 5.70
N VAL A 190 38.31 -23.27 5.74
CA VAL A 190 37.32 -23.43 4.67
C VAL A 190 37.56 -22.35 3.62
N PRO A 191 38.00 -22.69 2.39
CA PRO A 191 38.23 -21.69 1.35
C PRO A 191 36.89 -21.24 0.75
N LEU A 192 36.57 -19.96 0.91
CA LEU A 192 35.38 -19.34 0.31
C LEU A 192 35.77 -18.20 -0.62
N THR A 193 35.16 -18.17 -1.79
CA THR A 193 35.16 -17.01 -2.67
C THR A 193 33.98 -16.11 -2.36
N TRP A 194 34.17 -14.79 -2.32
CA TRP A 194 33.08 -13.85 -2.04
C TRP A 194 32.82 -12.90 -3.21
N GLN A 195 31.56 -12.52 -3.38
CA GLN A 195 31.07 -11.53 -4.33
C GLN A 195 30.03 -10.62 -3.67
N THR A 196 30.05 -9.34 -4.00
CA THR A 196 29.03 -8.36 -3.59
C THR A 196 27.96 -8.24 -4.67
N TYR A 197 26.70 -8.10 -4.25
CA TYR A 197 25.61 -7.71 -5.15
C TYR A 197 24.62 -6.78 -4.45
N GLU A 198 24.02 -5.87 -5.22
CA GLU A 198 23.03 -4.92 -4.73
C GLU A 198 21.64 -5.34 -5.20
N GLU A 199 20.72 -5.51 -4.26
CA GLU A 199 19.32 -5.82 -4.52
C GLU A 199 18.42 -4.99 -3.61
N ASN A 200 17.44 -4.28 -4.17
CA ASN A 200 16.50 -3.43 -3.43
C ASN A 200 17.16 -2.40 -2.50
N LEU A 201 18.23 -1.74 -2.96
CA LEU A 201 19.04 -0.78 -2.17
C LEU A 201 19.73 -1.40 -0.94
N LEU A 202 19.87 -2.73 -0.90
CA LEU A 202 20.61 -3.46 0.12
C LEU A 202 21.79 -4.19 -0.49
N THR A 203 22.92 -4.18 0.21
CA THR A 203 24.12 -4.91 -0.18
C THR A 203 24.13 -6.32 0.41
N TRP A 204 24.38 -7.29 -0.44
CA TRP A 204 24.42 -8.70 -0.11
C TRP A 204 25.79 -9.29 -0.47
N LEU A 205 26.23 -10.24 0.35
CA LEU A 205 27.41 -11.05 0.10
C LEU A 205 26.99 -12.45 -0.33
N ARG A 206 27.49 -12.88 -1.48
CA ARG A 206 27.43 -14.25 -1.95
C ARG A 206 28.77 -14.91 -1.67
N PHE A 207 28.75 -16.03 -0.97
CA PHE A 207 29.90 -16.90 -0.77
C PHE A 207 29.74 -18.12 -1.65
N GLU A 208 30.79 -18.47 -2.36
CA GLU A 208 30.91 -19.68 -3.18
C GLU A 208 31.98 -20.57 -2.55
N SER A 209 31.64 -21.84 -2.37
CA SER A 209 32.55 -22.80 -1.77
C SER A 209 33.31 -23.59 -2.84
N ALA A 210 34.59 -23.86 -2.57
CA ALA A 210 35.42 -24.69 -3.43
C ALA A 210 35.78 -25.98 -2.68
N GLY A 211 35.06 -27.07 -2.96
CA GLY A 211 35.37 -28.43 -2.49
C GLY A 211 34.92 -28.79 -1.07
N ILE A 212 34.77 -27.83 -0.17
CA ILE A 212 34.12 -28.02 1.14
C ILE A 212 32.72 -27.42 1.05
N LEU A 213 31.68 -28.12 1.52
CA LEU A 213 30.28 -27.72 1.40
C LEU A 213 29.75 -27.21 2.75
N PRO A 214 29.92 -25.92 3.08
CA PRO A 214 29.37 -25.38 4.30
C PRO A 214 27.85 -25.24 4.21
N SER A 215 27.19 -25.55 5.32
CA SER A 215 25.74 -25.39 5.46
C SER A 215 25.33 -23.97 5.81
N GLN A 216 26.20 -23.21 6.50
CA GLN A 216 25.98 -21.82 6.92
C GLN A 216 27.30 -21.06 7.01
N VAL A 217 27.24 -19.74 6.88
CA VAL A 217 28.35 -18.81 7.16
C VAL A 217 27.87 -17.75 8.15
N ARG A 218 28.74 -17.39 9.11
CA ARG A 218 28.49 -16.30 10.05
C ARG A 218 29.65 -15.32 10.07
N ILE A 219 29.32 -14.07 10.38
CA ILE A 219 30.28 -12.98 10.55
C ILE A 219 30.30 -12.58 12.01
N LEU A 220 31.49 -12.56 12.60
CA LEU A 220 31.73 -12.10 13.95
C LEU A 220 32.46 -10.76 13.95
N ASN A 221 32.15 -9.92 14.94
CA ASN A 221 32.86 -8.68 15.21
C ASN A 221 34.22 -8.96 15.91
N GLU A 222 35.01 -7.92 16.13
CA GLU A 222 36.22 -7.92 16.97
C GLU A 222 36.00 -8.52 18.37
N HIS A 223 34.76 -8.42 18.88
CA HIS A 223 34.34 -8.90 20.20
C HIS A 223 33.74 -10.32 20.18
N ASP A 224 33.93 -11.08 19.09
CA ASP A 224 33.35 -12.42 18.88
C ASP A 224 31.80 -12.47 18.97
N SER A 225 31.14 -11.32 18.81
CA SER A 225 29.69 -11.22 18.70
C SER A 225 29.24 -11.46 17.27
N VAL A 226 28.23 -12.30 17.06
CA VAL A 226 27.69 -12.58 15.72
C VAL A 226 26.87 -11.39 15.22
N ILE A 227 27.29 -10.84 14.07
CA ILE A 227 26.65 -9.68 13.43
C ILE A 227 25.64 -10.14 12.36
N ALA A 228 25.96 -11.23 11.65
CA ALA A 228 25.13 -11.74 10.58
C ALA A 228 25.34 -13.25 10.39
N ILE A 229 24.27 -13.98 10.08
CA ILE A 229 24.28 -15.43 9.79
C ILE A 229 23.50 -15.69 8.49
N SER A 230 24.05 -16.50 7.59
CA SER A 230 23.41 -16.83 6.32
C SER A 230 22.22 -17.76 6.55
N ALA A 231 21.29 -17.80 5.59
CA ALA A 231 20.33 -18.88 5.55
C ALA A 231 21.06 -20.24 5.48
N ARG A 232 20.45 -21.29 6.06
CA ARG A 232 20.98 -22.65 5.94
C ARG A 232 20.77 -23.12 4.50
N SER A 233 21.84 -23.54 3.82
CA SER A 233 21.70 -24.24 2.55
C SER A 233 21.08 -25.61 2.82
N LEU A 234 19.88 -25.84 2.29
CA LEU A 234 19.15 -27.11 2.39
C LEU A 234 19.50 -28.06 1.23
N ASP A 235 20.08 -27.54 0.15
CA ASP A 235 20.49 -28.29 -1.04
C ASP A 235 22.02 -28.33 -1.14
N THR A 236 22.64 -29.15 -0.29
CA THR A 236 24.07 -29.52 -0.45
C THR A 236 24.25 -30.66 -1.47
N ILE A 237 23.19 -31.10 -2.14
CA ILE A 237 23.18 -32.24 -3.05
C ILE A 237 22.47 -31.87 -4.36
N ALA A 238 23.11 -31.04 -5.18
CA ALA A 238 22.73 -30.88 -6.58
C ALA A 238 23.97 -30.56 -7.43
N ASP A 239 24.55 -31.64 -7.96
CA ASP A 239 25.31 -31.69 -9.23
C ASP A 239 26.34 -30.57 -9.46
N GLY A 240 27.52 -30.70 -8.82
CA GLY A 240 28.74 -29.94 -9.14
C GLY A 240 29.33 -29.11 -8.00
N ASP A 241 29.80 -29.77 -6.93
CA ASP A 241 30.81 -29.34 -5.91
C ASP A 241 30.86 -27.89 -5.37
N GLN A 242 29.85 -27.06 -5.64
CA GLN A 242 29.79 -25.66 -5.25
C GLN A 242 28.49 -25.35 -4.52
N THR A 243 28.60 -24.82 -3.31
CA THR A 243 27.45 -24.26 -2.58
C THR A 243 27.50 -22.75 -2.62
N PHE A 244 26.34 -22.14 -2.84
CA PHE A 244 26.16 -20.69 -2.79
C PHE A 244 25.44 -20.32 -1.50
N LEU A 245 26.08 -19.50 -0.67
CA LEU A 245 25.51 -18.97 0.55
C LEU A 245 25.32 -17.47 0.41
N ILE A 246 24.13 -16.99 0.77
CA ILE A 246 23.75 -15.59 0.64
C ILE A 246 23.54 -14.99 2.04
N LEU A 247 24.12 -13.82 2.26
CA LEU A 247 24.07 -13.10 3.52
C LEU A 247 23.85 -11.60 3.26
N ARG A 248 22.95 -10.97 4.03
CA ARG A 248 22.89 -9.51 4.08
C ARG A 248 24.11 -8.98 4.84
N ALA A 249 24.89 -8.13 4.20
CA ALA A 249 26.10 -7.58 4.81
C ALA A 249 25.86 -6.14 5.28
N PRO A 250 26.27 -5.78 6.50
CA PRO A 250 26.41 -4.39 6.91
C PRO A 250 27.44 -3.67 6.02
N ASP A 251 27.21 -2.40 5.72
CA ASP A 251 28.06 -1.60 4.82
C ASP A 251 29.53 -1.56 5.29
N ASP A 252 29.75 -1.53 6.62
CA ASP A 252 31.07 -1.58 7.24
C ASP A 252 31.84 -2.87 6.89
N VAL A 253 31.14 -4.01 6.79
CA VAL A 253 31.74 -5.30 6.44
C VAL A 253 32.17 -5.29 4.97
N VAL A 254 31.31 -4.77 4.08
CA VAL A 254 31.61 -4.68 2.65
C VAL A 254 32.80 -3.75 2.40
N ALA A 255 32.82 -2.58 3.05
CA ALA A 255 33.93 -1.64 2.96
C ALA A 255 35.26 -2.25 3.44
N THR A 256 35.25 -3.11 4.47
CA THR A 256 36.48 -3.80 4.92
C THR A 256 36.95 -4.90 3.98
N LEU A 257 36.02 -5.63 3.35
CA LEU A 257 36.33 -6.66 2.36
C LEU A 257 36.90 -6.06 1.07
N GLU A 258 36.33 -4.94 0.61
CA GLU A 258 36.84 -4.21 -0.56
C GLU A 258 38.15 -3.48 -0.27
N GLY A 259 38.28 -2.89 0.93
CA GLY A 259 39.48 -2.17 1.37
C GLY A 259 40.66 -3.04 1.76
N LYS A 260 40.56 -4.38 1.63
CA LYS A 260 41.58 -5.37 2.05
C LYS A 260 41.99 -5.31 3.52
N ASN A 261 41.21 -4.66 4.38
CA ASN A 261 41.42 -4.60 5.82
C ASN A 261 40.60 -5.72 6.51
N ALA A 262 40.86 -6.97 6.12
CA ALA A 262 40.12 -8.15 6.58
C ALA A 262 40.30 -8.49 8.07
N GLY A 263 41.13 -7.75 8.81
CA GLY A 263 41.44 -8.04 10.22
C GLY A 263 40.34 -7.67 11.22
N ARG A 264 39.33 -6.90 10.81
CA ARG A 264 38.28 -6.38 11.71
C ARG A 264 37.16 -7.38 12.00
N PHE A 265 36.88 -8.26 11.04
CA PHE A 265 35.77 -9.21 11.13
C PHE A 265 36.28 -10.63 10.95
N LYS A 266 35.77 -11.56 11.74
CA LYS A 266 36.07 -12.98 11.60
C LYS A 266 34.93 -13.66 10.84
N PHE A 267 35.30 -14.56 9.94
CA PHE A 267 34.36 -15.32 9.13
C PHE A 267 34.47 -16.79 9.50
N GLU A 268 33.34 -17.40 9.79
CA GLU A 268 33.26 -18.83 10.13
C GLU A 268 32.18 -19.52 9.31
N ALA A 269 32.44 -20.77 8.95
CA ALA A 269 31.55 -21.60 8.17
C ALA A 269 31.21 -22.88 8.93
N LEU A 270 29.94 -23.29 8.86
CA LEU A 270 29.42 -24.47 9.53
C LEU A 270 29.57 -25.69 8.62
N VAL A 271 30.47 -26.60 8.97
CA VAL A 271 30.72 -27.87 8.28
C VAL A 271 30.51 -28.99 9.29
N ASP A 272 29.64 -29.95 8.98
CA ASP A 272 29.36 -31.12 9.85
C ASP A 272 29.14 -30.76 11.34
N ASP A 273 28.33 -29.72 11.58
CA ASP A 273 27.95 -29.20 12.91
C ASP A 273 29.06 -28.49 13.70
N THR A 274 30.24 -28.28 13.10
CA THR A 274 31.36 -27.53 13.70
C THR A 274 31.64 -26.25 12.92
N TRP A 275 31.90 -25.15 13.65
CA TRP A 275 32.29 -23.87 13.05
C TRP A 275 33.80 -23.86 12.78
N TYR A 276 34.17 -23.72 11.52
CA TYR A 276 35.56 -23.60 11.07
C TYR A 276 35.84 -22.20 10.57
N ARG A 277 37.09 -21.77 10.74
CA ARG A 277 37.54 -20.46 10.25
C ARG A 277 37.60 -20.46 8.72
N VAL A 278 37.19 -19.35 8.12
CA VAL A 278 37.14 -19.20 6.65
C VAL A 278 38.37 -18.47 6.14
N GLU A 279 38.94 -18.99 5.06
CA GLU A 279 39.89 -18.24 4.24
C GLU A 279 39.14 -17.59 3.07
N LEU A 280 39.03 -16.26 3.08
CA LEU A 280 38.32 -15.51 2.06
C LEU A 280 39.22 -15.15 0.88
N LYS A 281 38.81 -15.53 -0.32
CA LYS A 281 39.44 -15.12 -1.58
C LYS A 281 38.48 -14.24 -2.38
N ALA A 282 38.91 -13.03 -2.73
CA ALA A 282 38.13 -12.19 -3.64
C ALA A 282 38.15 -12.79 -5.05
N THR A 283 36.99 -12.93 -5.68
CA THR A 283 36.95 -13.32 -7.10
C THR A 283 37.55 -12.21 -7.95
N ARG A 284 38.58 -12.51 -8.74
CA ARG A 284 39.19 -11.52 -9.63
C ARG A 284 38.14 -10.96 -10.58
N HIS A 285 37.88 -9.66 -10.42
CA HIS A 285 37.04 -8.84 -11.28
C HIS A 285 37.51 -8.98 -12.74
N SER A 286 36.82 -9.78 -13.57
CA SER A 286 37.02 -9.71 -15.02
C SER A 286 36.33 -8.44 -15.49
N GLY A 287 37.13 -7.39 -15.69
CA GLY A 287 36.66 -6.06 -16.06
C GLY A 287 35.63 -6.08 -17.20
N LYS A 288 34.43 -5.64 -16.87
CA LYS A 288 33.50 -4.84 -17.69
C LYS A 288 32.47 -4.29 -16.72
N GLU A 289 32.49 -2.98 -16.55
CA GLU A 289 31.58 -2.23 -15.70
C GLU A 289 30.13 -2.74 -15.79
N GLY A 290 29.49 -2.86 -14.61
CA GLY A 290 28.05 -2.69 -14.51
C GLY A 290 27.17 -3.88 -14.93
N ARG A 291 27.59 -5.12 -14.69
CA ARG A 291 26.60 -6.21 -14.55
C ARG A 291 26.62 -6.77 -13.14
N SER A 292 25.82 -6.13 -12.27
CA SER A 292 25.24 -6.77 -11.10
C SER A 292 24.54 -8.04 -11.57
N TRP A 293 25.01 -9.20 -11.10
CA TRP A 293 24.33 -10.47 -11.33
C TRP A 293 22.90 -10.35 -10.80
N ARG A 294 21.90 -10.68 -11.63
CA ARG A 294 20.49 -10.68 -11.22
C ARG A 294 20.08 -12.12 -10.89
N PRO A 295 19.30 -12.34 -9.81
CA PRO A 295 18.77 -13.68 -9.48
C PRO A 295 18.01 -14.37 -10.62
N GLN A 296 17.52 -13.57 -11.59
CA GLN A 296 16.81 -14.03 -12.78
C GLN A 296 17.69 -14.77 -13.80
N ASP A 297 19.01 -14.61 -13.73
CA ASP A 297 19.95 -15.21 -14.68
C ASP A 297 20.25 -16.69 -14.37
N ASP A 298 19.84 -17.19 -13.19
CA ASP A 298 20.16 -18.53 -12.67
C ASP A 298 18.90 -19.40 -12.50
N HIS A 299 17.93 -19.26 -13.42
CA HIS A 299 16.74 -20.12 -13.50
C HIS A 299 17.10 -21.58 -13.90
N ARG A 300 17.90 -22.25 -13.08
CA ARG A 300 17.82 -23.69 -12.84
C ARG A 300 17.09 -23.90 -11.52
N SER A 301 15.76 -24.00 -11.65
CA SER A 301 14.85 -24.69 -10.73
C SER A 301 15.22 -24.64 -9.23
N GLN A 302 15.28 -23.44 -8.64
CA GLN A 302 15.00 -23.31 -7.22
C GLN A 302 13.48 -23.32 -7.05
N ALA A 303 12.95 -24.47 -6.66
CA ALA A 303 11.57 -24.59 -6.22
C ALA A 303 11.41 -23.74 -4.96
N LEU A 304 10.83 -22.55 -5.14
CA LEU A 304 10.40 -21.67 -4.06
C LEU A 304 9.45 -22.45 -3.14
N ILE A 305 9.95 -22.82 -1.97
CA ILE A 305 9.12 -23.30 -0.87
C ILE A 305 8.49 -22.06 -0.24
N ALA A 306 7.16 -22.04 -0.30
CA ALA A 306 6.26 -21.12 0.40
C ALA A 306 6.38 -21.25 1.92
#